data_AF-A0A3S7V078-F1
#
_entry.id   AF-A0A3S7V078-F1
#
_cell.length_a   1.000
_cell.length_b   1.000
_cell.length_c   1.000
_cell.angle_alpha   90.00
_cell.angle_beta   90.00
_cell.angle_gamma   90.00
#
_symmetry.space_group_name_H-M   'P 1'
#
loop_
_entity.id
_entity.type
_entity.pdbx_description
1 polymer ?
#
loop_
_entity_poly.entity_id
_entity_poly.type
_entity_poly.pdbx_seq_one_letter_code
_entity_poly.pdbx_strand_id
1 'polypeptide(L)'
;MSSTDENRPADPAEALFDEVVVPLAEGRRAKGEQAYFPLGRDPGATSYYEVPARRVMAAADFEFPAGGSAVGLVDALAAHWAKEGELALAEAAPRLKEIVDTLQREGGVASDGDVSVLCYTMF
;
A
#
# COMPACT_ATOMS: atom_id res chain seq x y z
N MET A 1 19.14 2.98 -22.48
CA MET A 1 17.96 3.35 -21.69
C MET A 1 18.42 3.59 -20.27
N SER A 2 18.68 4.85 -19.91
CA SER A 2 18.96 5.28 -18.54
C SER A 2 18.12 6.53 -18.33
N SER A 3 16.98 6.36 -17.68
CA SER A 3 16.11 7.48 -17.30
C SER A 3 16.41 7.77 -15.83
N THR A 4 17.55 8.40 -15.60
CA THR A 4 17.88 9.09 -14.35
C THR A 4 17.71 10.57 -14.68
N ASP A 5 16.48 11.05 -14.59
CA ASP A 5 16.22 12.47 -14.66
C ASP A 5 16.45 13.03 -13.25
N GLU A 6 17.65 13.56 -13.01
CA GLU A 6 18.14 14.07 -11.72
C GLU A 6 17.39 15.33 -11.22
N ASN A 7 16.35 15.75 -11.95
CA ASN A 7 15.53 16.93 -11.67
C ASN A 7 14.03 16.61 -11.53
N ARG A 8 13.66 15.36 -11.24
CA ARG A 8 12.28 15.04 -10.89
C ARG A 8 11.95 15.71 -9.53
N PRO A 9 10.88 16.53 -9.42
CA PRO A 9 10.42 16.98 -8.11
C PRO A 9 10.20 15.77 -7.20
N ALA A 10 10.54 15.89 -5.91
CA ALA A 10 10.44 14.79 -4.95
C ALA A 10 9.09 14.08 -5.10
N ASP A 11 9.15 12.80 -5.47
CA ASP A 11 7.95 12.01 -5.72
C ASP A 11 7.19 11.93 -4.38
N PRO A 12 5.92 12.36 -4.31
CA PRO A 12 5.16 12.30 -3.06
C PRO A 12 5.10 10.87 -2.48
N ALA A 13 5.26 9.83 -3.32
CA ALA A 13 5.40 8.46 -2.87
C ALA A 13 6.75 8.18 -2.19
N GLU A 14 7.85 8.74 -2.70
CA GLU A 14 9.18 8.64 -2.09
C GLU A 14 9.19 9.35 -0.73
N ALA A 15 8.63 10.57 -0.66
CA ALA A 15 8.51 11.31 0.59
C ALA A 15 7.66 10.60 1.64
N LEU A 16 6.56 9.93 1.24
CA LEU A 16 5.79 9.10 2.15
C LEU A 16 6.63 7.95 2.71
N PHE A 17 7.42 7.30 1.86
CA PHE A 17 8.23 6.16 2.27
C PHE A 17 9.34 6.57 3.24
N ASP A 18 10.08 7.62 2.90
CA ASP A 18 11.25 8.09 3.66
C ASP A 18 10.87 8.81 4.95
N GLU A 19 9.77 9.58 4.95
CA GLU A 19 9.39 10.36 6.14
C GLU A 19 8.44 9.63 7.09
N VAL A 20 7.70 8.63 6.61
CA VAL A 20 6.69 7.94 7.41
C VAL A 20 7.02 6.45 7.54
N VAL A 21 7.10 5.74 6.42
CA VAL A 21 7.15 4.27 6.45
C VAL A 21 8.47 3.76 7.03
N VAL A 22 9.61 4.29 6.57
CA VAL A 22 10.93 3.91 7.06
C VAL A 22 11.10 4.24 8.54
N PRO A 23 10.81 5.46 9.02
CA PRO A 23 10.90 5.78 10.45
C PRO A 23 10.02 4.90 11.33
N LEU A 24 8.79 4.58 10.90
CA LEU A 24 7.92 3.68 11.65
C LEU A 24 8.49 2.26 11.69
N ALA A 25 8.99 1.74 10.57
CA ALA A 25 9.61 0.41 10.52
C ALA A 25 10.86 0.33 11.41
N GLU A 26 11.71 1.35 11.39
CA GLU A 26 12.89 1.45 12.26
C GLU A 26 12.52 1.54 13.73
N GLY A 27 11.50 2.34 14.07
CA GLY A 27 10.97 2.45 15.41
C GLY A 27 10.50 1.11 15.97
N ARG A 28 9.82 0.28 15.15
CA ARG A 28 9.42 -1.08 15.55
C ARG A 28 10.61 -2.01 15.75
N ARG A 29 11.62 -1.96 14.86
CA ARG A 29 12.86 -2.72 15.02
C ARG A 29 13.58 -2.37 16.32
N ALA A 30 13.66 -1.09 16.66
CA ALA A 30 14.29 -0.62 17.89
C ALA A 30 13.57 -1.11 19.16
N LYS A 31 12.25 -1.34 19.08
CA LYS A 31 11.44 -1.92 20.17
C LYS A 31 11.46 -3.46 20.20
N GLY A 32 12.12 -4.12 19.26
CA GLY A 32 12.10 -5.57 19.11
C GLY A 32 10.76 -6.12 18.59
N GLU A 33 9.91 -5.26 18.04
CA GLU A 33 8.67 -5.65 17.38
C GLU A 33 8.93 -6.09 15.95
N GLN A 34 8.00 -6.86 15.37
CA GLN A 34 8.07 -7.22 13.97
C GLN A 34 7.92 -5.96 13.10
N ALA A 35 8.94 -5.68 12.30
CA ALA A 35 8.92 -4.58 11.35
C ALA A 35 7.91 -4.87 10.23
N TYR A 36 7.30 -3.82 9.68
CA TYR A 36 6.39 -3.93 8.53
C TYR A 36 7.03 -4.63 7.33
N PHE A 37 8.34 -4.43 7.13
CA PHE A 37 9.09 -5.04 6.04
C PHE A 37 10.28 -5.82 6.59
N PRO A 38 10.31 -7.15 6.40
CA PRO A 38 11.46 -7.96 6.75
C PRO A 38 12.63 -7.61 5.82
N LEU A 39 13.82 -7.38 6.38
CA LEU A 39 15.03 -7.03 5.62
C LEU A 39 15.67 -8.21 4.88
N GLY A 40 15.18 -9.41 5.13
CA GLY A 40 15.68 -10.63 4.53
C GLY A 40 14.68 -11.74 4.64
N ARG A 41 15.03 -12.88 4.05
CA ARG A 41 14.25 -14.10 4.18
C ARG A 41 14.09 -14.46 5.67
N ASP A 42 12.90 -14.91 6.06
CA ASP A 42 12.69 -15.51 7.37
C ASP A 42 13.48 -16.83 7.43
N PRO A 43 14.53 -16.93 8.27
CA PRO A 43 15.36 -18.13 8.36
C PRO A 43 14.60 -19.34 8.92
N GLY A 44 13.48 -19.12 9.62
CA GLY A 44 12.59 -20.18 10.10
C GLY A 44 11.62 -20.70 9.04
N ALA A 45 11.40 -19.93 7.97
CA ALA A 45 10.48 -20.30 6.91
C ALA A 45 11.14 -21.28 5.93
N THR A 46 10.66 -22.52 5.93
CA THR A 46 11.02 -23.52 4.90
C THR A 46 10.34 -23.25 3.56
N SER A 47 9.18 -22.58 3.59
CA SER A 47 8.41 -22.13 2.44
C SER A 47 7.58 -20.91 2.80
N TYR A 48 7.35 -20.01 1.84
CA TYR A 48 6.35 -18.93 1.94
C TYR A 48 4.98 -19.35 1.40
N TYR A 49 4.87 -20.58 0.89
CA TYR A 49 3.60 -21.11 0.42
C TYR A 49 2.71 -21.48 1.61
N GLU A 50 1.63 -20.72 1.78
CA GLU A 50 0.56 -21.07 2.71
C GLU A 50 -0.56 -21.80 1.96
N VAL A 51 -1.02 -22.92 2.52
CA VAL A 51 -2.21 -23.61 1.99
C VAL A 51 -3.43 -22.82 2.44
N PRO A 52 -4.30 -22.36 1.53
CA PRO A 52 -5.49 -21.59 1.90
C PRO A 52 -6.39 -22.39 2.85
N ALA A 53 -6.78 -21.77 3.97
CA ALA A 53 -7.70 -22.37 4.94
C ALA A 53 -9.12 -22.58 4.37
N ARG A 54 -9.50 -21.78 3.37
CA ARG A 54 -10.76 -21.89 2.63
C ARG A 54 -10.49 -22.18 1.16
N ARG A 55 -11.23 -23.14 0.60
CA ARG A 55 -11.10 -23.58 -0.81
C ARG A 55 -12.16 -22.97 -1.74
N VAL A 56 -13.10 -22.22 -1.18
CA VAL A 56 -14.22 -21.60 -1.92
C VAL A 56 -14.41 -20.19 -1.38
N MET A 57 -14.39 -19.20 -2.28
CA MET A 57 -14.70 -17.82 -1.97
C MET A 57 -16.23 -17.64 -1.94
N ALA A 58 -16.72 -16.86 -0.99
CA ALA A 58 -18.09 -16.37 -0.97
C ALA A 58 -18.22 -15.14 -1.87
N ALA A 59 -19.44 -14.82 -2.32
CA ALA A 59 -19.69 -13.60 -3.10
C ALA A 59 -19.18 -12.33 -2.38
N ALA A 60 -19.31 -12.28 -1.06
CA ALA A 60 -18.83 -11.18 -0.23
C ALA A 60 -17.29 -11.02 -0.23
N ASP A 61 -16.52 -12.07 -0.57
CA ASP A 61 -15.06 -11.96 -0.68
C ASP A 61 -14.63 -11.19 -1.94
N PHE A 62 -15.55 -10.96 -2.88
CA PHE A 62 -15.35 -10.15 -4.09
C PHE A 62 -15.89 -8.72 -3.93
N GLU A 63 -16.55 -8.41 -2.82
CA GLU A 63 -17.10 -7.09 -2.57
C GLU A 63 -16.03 -6.19 -1.96
N PHE A 64 -15.50 -5.27 -2.76
CA PHE A 64 -14.56 -4.29 -2.26
C PHE A 64 -15.30 -3.22 -1.43
N PRO A 65 -15.04 -3.11 -0.11
CA PRO A 65 -15.82 -2.25 0.80
C PRO A 65 -15.62 -0.75 0.53
N ALA A 66 -14.66 -0.39 -0.30
CA ALA A 66 -14.20 0.97 -0.53
C ALA A 66 -14.80 1.62 -1.79
N GLY A 67 -15.95 1.10 -2.26
CA GLY A 67 -16.74 1.74 -3.32
C GLY A 67 -16.06 1.79 -4.70
N GLY A 68 -15.02 0.97 -4.91
CA GLY A 68 -14.32 0.85 -6.20
C GLY A 68 -13.46 2.04 -6.60
N SER A 69 -13.14 2.94 -5.67
CA SER A 69 -12.34 4.15 -5.95
C SER A 69 -11.00 4.12 -5.23
N ALA A 70 -10.00 4.82 -5.77
CA ALA A 70 -8.68 4.93 -5.13
C ALA A 70 -8.74 5.68 -3.80
N VAL A 71 -9.57 6.73 -3.71
CA VAL A 71 -9.81 7.46 -2.46
C VAL A 71 -10.48 6.55 -1.44
N GLY A 72 -11.48 5.77 -1.87
CA GLY A 72 -12.13 4.80 -1.01
C GLY A 72 -11.15 3.74 -0.51
N LEU A 73 -10.24 3.24 -1.36
CA LEU A 73 -9.19 2.31 -0.94
C LEU A 73 -8.34 2.90 0.20
N VAL A 74 -7.92 4.16 0.07
CA VAL A 74 -7.16 4.84 1.12
C VAL A 74 -7.97 4.97 2.41
N ASP A 75 -9.27 5.26 2.33
CA ASP A 75 -10.15 5.32 3.50
C ASP A 75 -10.30 3.95 4.18
N ALA A 76 -10.47 2.88 3.40
CA ALA A 76 -10.55 1.53 3.94
C ALA A 76 -9.22 1.08 4.58
N LEU A 77 -8.08 1.43 3.99
CA LEU A 77 -6.76 1.18 4.57
C LEU A 77 -6.56 1.92 5.89
N ALA A 78 -6.93 3.19 5.94
CA ALA A 78 -6.85 3.99 7.16
C ALA A 78 -7.71 3.39 8.29
N ALA A 79 -8.95 2.99 7.97
CA ALA A 79 -9.84 2.34 8.92
C ALA A 79 -9.31 0.98 9.39
N HIS A 80 -8.70 0.20 8.49
CA HIS A 80 -8.08 -1.08 8.82
C HIS A 80 -6.90 -0.88 9.78
N TRP A 81 -5.97 0.03 9.46
CA TRP A 81 -4.82 0.31 10.34
C TRP A 81 -5.24 0.82 11.71
N ALA A 82 -6.24 1.71 11.77
CA ALA A 82 -6.77 2.16 13.05
C ALA A 82 -7.35 1.01 13.89
N LYS A 83 -8.03 0.05 13.25
CA LYS A 83 -8.58 -1.14 13.93
C LYS A 83 -7.49 -2.08 14.46
N GLU A 84 -6.39 -2.23 13.72
CA GLU A 84 -5.23 -3.04 14.14
C GLU A 84 -4.33 -2.30 15.16
N GLY A 85 -4.65 -1.05 15.53
CA GLY A 85 -3.89 -0.25 16.48
C GLY A 85 -2.71 0.51 15.85
N GLU A 86 -2.58 0.47 14.53
CA GLU A 86 -1.52 1.14 13.76
C GLU A 86 -1.87 2.60 13.45
N LEU A 87 -2.06 3.40 14.51
CA LEU A 87 -2.56 4.78 14.40
C LEU A 87 -1.65 5.68 13.54
N ALA A 88 -0.34 5.50 13.62
CA ALA A 88 0.60 6.30 12.84
C ALA A 88 0.49 6.06 11.33
N LEU A 89 0.13 4.83 10.91
CA LEU A 89 -0.16 4.54 9.50
C LEU A 89 -1.52 5.12 9.08
N ALA A 90 -2.53 5.03 9.96
CA ALA A 90 -3.84 5.64 9.71
C ALA A 90 -3.74 7.17 9.54
N GLU A 91 -2.89 7.84 10.34
CA GLU A 91 -2.63 9.28 10.25
C GLU A 91 -1.94 9.70 8.95
N ALA A 92 -1.29 8.77 8.25
CA ALA A 92 -0.64 9.04 6.95
C ALA A 92 -1.63 9.00 5.76
N ALA A 93 -2.89 8.61 5.99
CA ALA A 93 -3.92 8.51 4.95
C ALA A 93 -4.10 9.79 4.10
N PRO A 94 -4.04 11.02 4.64
CA PRO A 94 -4.09 12.24 3.81
C PRO A 94 -2.96 12.32 2.78
N ARG A 95 -1.74 11.94 3.14
CA ARG A 95 -0.59 11.90 2.21
C ARG A 95 -0.79 10.87 1.11
N LEU A 96 -1.41 9.74 1.43
CA LEU A 96 -1.79 8.73 0.43
C LEU A 96 -2.84 9.25 -0.55
N LYS A 97 -3.80 10.06 -0.09
CA LYS A 97 -4.78 10.71 -0.98
C LYS A 97 -4.11 11.69 -1.93
N GLU A 98 -3.14 12.47 -1.46
CA GLU A 98 -2.38 13.40 -2.31
C GLU A 98 -1.62 12.68 -3.42
N ILE A 99 -1.03 11.51 -3.12
CA ILE A 99 -0.38 10.64 -4.11
C ILE A 99 -1.41 10.14 -5.13
N VAL A 100 -2.54 9.61 -4.66
CA VAL A 100 -3.63 9.14 -5.52
C VAL A 100 -4.12 10.25 -6.47
N ASP A 101 -4.35 11.46 -5.95
CA ASP A 101 -4.79 12.60 -6.75
C ASP A 101 -3.72 13.01 -7.77
N THR A 102 -2.44 12.90 -7.42
CA THR A 102 -1.32 13.21 -8.33
C THR A 102 -1.24 12.18 -9.45
N LEU A 103 -1.33 10.89 -9.13
CA LEU A 103 -1.36 9.81 -10.12
C LEU A 103 -2.56 9.94 -11.06
N GLN A 104 -3.73 10.32 -10.56
CA GLN A 104 -4.92 10.55 -11.39
C GLN A 104 -4.77 11.77 -12.31
N ARG A 105 -4.09 12.82 -11.86
CA ARG A 105 -3.81 14.02 -12.66
C ARG A 105 -2.76 13.76 -13.75
N GLU A 106 -1.75 12.96 -13.46
CA GLU A 106 -0.67 12.62 -14.39
C GLU A 106 -1.08 11.54 -15.41
N GLY A 107 -1.93 10.58 -15.00
CA GLY A 107 -2.50 9.53 -15.86
C GLY A 107 -3.60 10.01 -16.81
N GLY A 108 -3.46 11.21 -17.37
CA GLY A 108 -4.47 11.87 -18.21
C GLY A 108 -5.04 10.95 -19.30
N VAL A 109 -6.36 10.75 -19.23
CA VAL A 109 -7.22 9.96 -20.13
C VAL A 109 -6.88 8.47 -20.12
N ALA A 110 -7.75 7.68 -19.48
CA ALA A 110 -7.85 6.24 -19.68
C ALA A 110 -7.92 5.96 -21.19
N SER A 111 -6.78 5.63 -21.78
CA SER A 111 -6.72 4.97 -23.08
C SER A 111 -7.40 3.62 -22.91
N ASP A 112 -8.22 3.24 -23.87
CA ASP A 112 -8.87 1.94 -23.94
C ASP A 112 -7.82 0.83 -23.67
N GLY A 113 -7.85 0.25 -22.47
CA GLY A 113 -6.86 -0.74 -21.99
C GLY A 113 -5.98 -0.34 -20.80
N ASP A 114 -6.09 0.87 -20.25
CA ASP A 114 -5.28 1.28 -19.09
C ASP A 114 -5.84 0.66 -17.79
N VAL A 115 -5.12 -0.32 -17.25
CA VAL A 115 -5.50 -1.06 -16.06
C VAL A 115 -5.17 -0.20 -14.84
N SER A 116 -6.20 0.29 -14.15
CA SER A 116 -6.02 1.03 -12.90
C SER A 116 -5.15 0.23 -11.93
N VAL A 117 -4.24 0.88 -11.20
CA VAL A 117 -3.46 0.25 -10.11
C VAL A 117 -4.38 -0.45 -9.09
N LEU A 118 -5.64 0.00 -8.98
CA LEU A 118 -6.69 -0.62 -8.17
C LEU A 118 -7.11 -2.02 -8.66
N CYS A 119 -6.92 -2.34 -9.94
CA CYS A 119 -7.19 -3.68 -10.46
C CYS A 119 -6.27 -4.73 -9.84
N TYR A 120 -5.07 -4.36 -9.37
CA TYR A 120 -4.15 -5.28 -8.69
C TYR A 120 -4.41 -5.42 -7.19
N THR A 121 -5.25 -4.56 -6.61
CA THR A 121 -5.66 -4.66 -5.19
C THR A 121 -6.96 -5.44 -4.97
N MET A 122 -7.63 -5.88 -6.05
CA MET A 122 -8.90 -6.63 -5.98
C MET A 122 -8.74 -8.14 -6.26
N PHE A 123 -7.51 -8.68 -6.26
CA PHE A 123 -7.24 -10.11 -6.42
C PHE A 123 -6.39 -10.66 -5.28
#